data_AF-A0A351KUY2-F1
#
_entry.id   AF-A0A351KUY2-F1
#
_cell.length_a   1.000
_cell.length_b   1.000
_cell.length_c   1.000
_cell.angle_alpha   90.00
_cell.angle_beta   90.00
_cell.angle_gamma   90.00
#
_symmetry.space_group_name_H-M   'P 1'
#
loop_
_entity.id
_entity.type
_entity.pdbx_description
1 polymer ?
#
loop_
_entity_poly.entity_id
_entity_poly.type
_entity_poly.pdbx_seq_one_letter_code
_entity_poly.pdbx_strand_id
1 'polypeptide(L)'
;IAIGTTAVRALESAALSGQLEAYEGETDIFIQPGFSFRVVDALLTNFHLPESTLLALVSAFGGYPEVMAAYQHAIREKYRFFSYGDAMFMTRKECP
;
A
#
# COMPACT_ATOMS: atom_id res chain seq x y z
N ILE A 1 2.31 -11.02 3.60
CA ILE A 1 1.93 -9.75 4.28
C ILE A 1 3.14 -8.83 4.28
N ALA A 2 3.00 -7.61 3.77
CA ALA A 2 4.04 -6.57 3.81
C ALA A 2 3.78 -5.58 4.96
N ILE A 3 4.84 -5.14 5.62
CA ILE A 3 4.79 -4.14 6.69
C ILE A 3 5.48 -2.87 6.19
N GLY A 4 4.69 -1.85 5.89
CA GLY A 4 5.15 -0.59 5.30
C GLY A 4 5.18 -0.61 3.76
N THR A 5 5.01 0.57 3.18
CA THR A 5 4.98 0.77 1.72
C THR A 5 6.33 0.57 1.04
N THR A 6 7.44 0.82 1.76
CA THR A 6 8.79 0.49 1.29
C THR A 6 8.95 -1.02 1.09
N ALA A 7 8.45 -1.83 2.02
CA ALA A 7 8.49 -3.29 1.90
C ALA A 7 7.66 -3.79 0.72
N VAL A 8 6.49 -3.18 0.48
CA VAL A 8 5.69 -3.46 -0.72
C VAL A 8 6.50 -3.20 -1.99
N ARG A 9 7.14 -2.03 -2.10
CA ARG A 9 7.94 -1.68 -3.29
C ARG A 9 9.10 -2.65 -3.51
N ALA A 10 9.80 -3.03 -2.44
CA ALA A 10 10.90 -3.99 -2.52
C ALA A 10 10.43 -5.37 -3.00
N LEU A 11 9.37 -5.91 -2.37
CA LEU A 11 8.83 -7.23 -2.72
C LEU A 11 8.29 -7.29 -4.15
N GLU A 12 7.53 -6.28 -4.57
CA GLU A 12 6.97 -6.23 -5.92
C GLU A 12 8.05 -6.00 -6.99
N SER A 13 9.17 -5.35 -6.64
CA SER A 13 10.33 -5.21 -7.54
C SER A 13 11.08 -6.53 -7.70
N ALA A 14 11.28 -7.25 -6.59
CA ALA A 14 11.89 -8.57 -6.57
C ALA A 14 11.03 -9.65 -7.26
N ALA A 15 9.77 -9.33 -7.57
CA ALA A 15 8.82 -10.23 -8.22
C ALA A 15 8.51 -9.88 -9.68
N LEU A 16 9.25 -8.94 -10.31
CA LEU A 16 8.97 -8.48 -11.67
C LEU A 16 9.03 -9.60 -12.72
N SER A 17 9.86 -10.63 -12.52
CA SER A 17 9.94 -11.83 -13.38
C SER A 17 8.69 -12.72 -13.33
N GLY A 18 7.76 -12.44 -12.42
CA GLY A 18 6.55 -13.23 -12.19
C GLY A 18 6.64 -14.17 -10.98
N GLN A 19 7.82 -14.35 -10.40
CA GLN A 19 8.05 -15.05 -9.15
C GLN A 19 9.00 -14.24 -8.26
N LEU A 20 8.89 -14.42 -6.93
CA LEU A 20 9.78 -13.74 -6.00
C LEU A 20 11.18 -14.37 -6.08
N GLU A 21 12.17 -13.56 -6.41
CA GLU A 21 13.56 -13.99 -6.52
C GLU A 21 14.46 -13.16 -5.59
N ALA A 22 15.66 -13.67 -5.32
CA ALA A 22 16.69 -12.88 -4.65
C ALA A 22 17.02 -11.67 -5.51
N TYR A 23 16.92 -10.48 -4.93
CA TYR A 23 17.07 -9.23 -5.65
C TYR A 23 17.89 -8.23 -4.83
N GLU A 24 18.85 -7.58 -5.47
CA GLU A 24 19.62 -6.47 -4.95
C GLU A 24 19.67 -5.38 -6.03
N GLY A 25 19.22 -4.18 -5.70
CA GLY A 25 19.15 -3.07 -6.64
C GLY A 25 18.20 -1.96 -6.19
N GLU A 26 18.13 -0.92 -7.01
CA GLU A 26 17.18 0.18 -6.84
C GLU A 26 15.83 -0.15 -7.46
N THR A 27 14.77 0.45 -6.92
CA THR A 27 13.41 0.27 -7.45
C THR A 27 12.82 1.58 -7.94
N ASP A 28 12.50 1.60 -9.22
CA ASP A 28 11.77 2.68 -9.87
C ASP A 28 10.28 2.36 -10.05
N ILE A 29 9.78 1.28 -9.43
CA ILE A 29 8.37 0.92 -9.59
C ILE A 29 7.49 2.00 -8.97
N PHE A 30 6.55 2.46 -9.78
CA PHE A 30 5.56 3.45 -9.37
C PHE A 30 4.19 2.77 -9.26
N ILE A 31 3.70 2.67 -8.03
CA ILE A 31 2.46 1.95 -7.72
C ILE A 31 1.30 2.95 -7.68
N GLN A 32 0.36 2.79 -8.61
CA GLN A 32 -0.85 3.60 -8.78
C GLN A 32 -2.05 2.68 -9.04
N PRO A 33 -3.29 3.19 -8.93
CA PRO A 33 -4.47 2.42 -9.30
C PRO A 33 -4.32 1.77 -10.70
N GLY A 34 -4.58 0.47 -10.79
CA GLY A 34 -4.30 -0.35 -11.98
C GLY A 34 -3.00 -1.16 -11.92
N PHE A 35 -2.15 -0.92 -10.92
CA PHE A 35 -0.96 -1.76 -10.67
C PHE A 35 -1.37 -3.18 -10.25
N SER A 36 -0.80 -4.19 -10.92
CA SER A 36 -1.00 -5.60 -10.59
C SER A 36 0.04 -6.08 -9.57
N PHE A 37 -0.37 -6.20 -8.32
CA PHE A 37 0.45 -6.78 -7.25
C PHE A 37 0.61 -8.29 -7.46
N ARG A 38 1.83 -8.79 -7.36
CA ARG A 38 2.16 -10.20 -7.62
C ARG A 38 2.28 -11.01 -6.34
N VAL A 39 2.89 -10.45 -5.31
CA VAL A 39 3.34 -11.22 -4.13
C VAL A 39 2.79 -10.72 -2.80
N VAL A 40 2.32 -9.46 -2.74
CA VAL A 40 1.78 -8.91 -1.50
C VAL A 40 0.27 -9.13 -1.42
N ASP A 41 -0.16 -10.01 -0.50
CA ASP A 41 -1.60 -10.28 -0.26
C ASP A 41 -2.25 -9.37 0.80
N ALA A 42 -1.45 -8.82 1.71
CA ALA A 42 -1.93 -7.90 2.75
C ALA A 42 -0.86 -6.88 3.12
N LEU A 43 -1.30 -5.70 3.56
CA LEU A 43 -0.48 -4.55 3.90
C LEU A 43 -0.86 -4.03 5.30
N LEU A 44 0.16 -3.86 6.15
CA LEU A 44 0.08 -3.04 7.35
C LEU A 44 0.87 -1.75 7.13
N THR A 45 0.24 -0.59 7.24
CA THR A 45 0.89 0.71 7.02
C THR A 45 0.24 1.80 7.86
N ASN A 46 0.84 2.99 7.90
CA ASN A 46 0.28 4.14 8.61
C ASN A 46 -0.83 4.81 7.77
N PHE A 47 -1.51 5.78 8.35
CA PHE A 47 -2.33 6.74 7.60
C PHE A 47 -1.46 7.87 7.02
N HIS A 48 -1.49 8.01 5.69
CA HIS A 48 -0.73 8.99 4.90
C HIS A 48 -1.56 10.25 4.62
N LEU A 49 -0.91 11.37 4.30
CA LEU A 49 -1.62 12.61 3.96
C LEU A 49 -2.44 12.51 2.66
N PRO A 50 -3.52 13.30 2.54
CA PRO A 50 -4.20 13.54 1.26
C PRO A 50 -3.20 13.95 0.17
N GLU A 51 -3.48 13.54 -1.07
CA GLU A 51 -2.67 13.90 -2.26
C GLU A 51 -1.21 13.42 -2.25
N SER A 52 -0.87 12.44 -1.40
CA SER A 52 0.46 11.83 -1.38
C SER A 52 0.58 10.64 -2.34
N THR A 53 1.80 10.37 -2.85
CA THR A 53 2.09 9.16 -3.62
C THR A 53 1.85 7.88 -2.81
N LEU A 54 2.02 7.94 -1.49
CA LEU A 54 1.71 6.82 -0.59
C LEU A 54 0.21 6.54 -0.54
N LEU A 55 -0.63 7.58 -0.56
CA LEU A 55 -2.08 7.39 -0.66
C LEU A 55 -2.48 6.75 -2.00
N ALA A 56 -1.78 7.08 -3.09
CA ALA A 56 -1.99 6.43 -4.38
C ALA A 56 -1.64 4.93 -4.33
N LEU A 57 -0.51 4.55 -3.73
CA LEU A 57 -0.11 3.15 -3.54
C LEU A 57 -1.14 2.39 -2.70
N VAL A 58 -1.56 2.97 -1.57
CA VAL A 58 -2.53 2.35 -0.68
C VAL A 58 -3.89 2.21 -1.36
N SER A 59 -4.30 3.20 -2.16
CA SER A 59 -5.53 3.13 -2.97
C SER A 59 -5.45 2.09 -4.08
N ALA A 60 -4.28 1.89 -4.68
CA ALA A 60 -4.04 0.82 -5.64
C ALA A 60 -4.19 -0.56 -4.99
N PHE A 61 -3.76 -0.69 -3.73
CA PHE A 61 -3.76 -1.96 -3.01
C PHE A 61 -5.14 -2.33 -2.44
N GLY A 62 -5.79 -1.39 -1.75
CA GLY A 62 -7.05 -1.62 -1.02
C GLY A 62 -8.31 -1.22 -1.79
N GLY A 63 -8.17 -0.57 -2.94
CA GLY A 63 -9.28 0.05 -3.68
C GLY A 63 -9.58 1.47 -3.19
N TYR A 64 -9.78 2.39 -4.12
CA TYR A 64 -10.02 3.80 -3.79
C TYR A 64 -11.25 4.03 -2.89
N PRO A 65 -12.45 3.48 -3.19
CA PRO A 65 -13.63 3.71 -2.35
C PRO A 65 -13.45 3.22 -0.91
N GLU A 66 -12.87 2.03 -0.73
CA GLU A 66 -12.64 1.41 0.58
C GLU A 66 -11.62 2.18 1.40
N VAL A 67 -10.49 2.56 0.77
CA VAL A 67 -9.45 3.34 1.45
C VAL A 67 -10.01 4.71 1.86
N MET A 68 -10.76 5.39 0.99
CA MET A 68 -11.39 6.67 1.35
C MET A 68 -12.40 6.51 2.49
N ALA A 69 -13.19 5.44 2.51
CA ALA A 69 -14.12 5.17 3.60
C ALA A 69 -13.38 4.93 4.94
N ALA A 70 -12.29 4.17 4.92
CA ALA A 70 -11.43 3.94 6.09
C ALA A 70 -10.82 5.25 6.61
N TYR A 71 -10.36 6.12 5.71
CA TYR A 71 -9.84 7.44 6.05
C TYR A 71 -10.89 8.35 6.70
N GLN A 72 -12.10 8.39 6.13
CA GLN A 72 -13.20 9.17 6.70
C GLN A 72 -13.58 8.66 8.10
N HIS A 73 -13.58 7.35 8.31
CA HIS A 73 -13.78 6.76 9.64
C HIS A 73 -12.66 7.17 10.61
N ALA A 74 -11.39 7.03 10.21
CA ALA A 74 -10.24 7.39 11.03
C ALA A 74 -10.26 8.88 11.45
N ILE A 75 -10.68 9.77 10.54
CA ILE A 75 -10.86 11.21 10.85
C ILE A 75 -11.98 11.41 11.87
N ARG A 76 -13.15 10.78 11.68
CA ARG A 76 -14.28 10.90 12.62
C ARG A 76 -13.93 10.39 14.02
N GLU A 77 -13.20 9.27 14.10
CA GLU A 77 -12.77 8.64 15.35
C GLU A 77 -11.47 9.25 15.91
N LYS A 78 -10.95 10.32 15.29
CA LYS A 78 -9.74 11.05 15.75
C LYS A 78 -8.49 10.18 15.89
N TYR A 79 -8.30 9.26 14.95
CA TYR A 79 -7.04 8.52 14.81
C TYR A 79 -5.88 9.50 14.59
N ARG A 80 -4.70 9.10 15.03
CA ARG A 80 -3.46 9.83 14.80
C ARG A 80 -2.91 9.42 13.45
N PHE A 81 -2.57 10.39 12.61
CA PHE A 81 -2.03 10.15 11.27
C PHE A 81 -0.50 10.24 11.28
N PHE A 82 0.12 9.89 10.14
CA PHE A 82 1.54 10.08 9.86
C PHE A 82 2.50 9.09 10.55
N SER A 83 3.80 9.43 10.59
CA SER A 83 4.88 8.51 10.97
C SER A 83 4.75 7.88 12.35
N TYR A 84 4.17 8.60 13.32
CA TYR A 84 4.00 8.15 14.71
C TYR A 84 2.54 7.97 15.11
N GLY A 85 1.67 7.93 14.09
CA GLY A 85 0.25 7.76 14.27
C GLY A 85 -0.16 6.30 14.47
N ASP A 86 -1.44 6.06 14.23
CA ASP A 86 -2.03 4.73 14.22
C ASP A 86 -1.80 4.05 12.87
N ALA A 87 -2.14 2.76 12.82
CA ALA A 87 -1.92 1.91 11.66
C ALA A 87 -3.24 1.45 11.03
N MET A 88 -3.13 1.06 9.78
CA MET A 88 -4.19 0.51 8.95
C MET A 88 -3.72 -0.85 8.41
N PHE A 89 -4.57 -1.85 8.55
CA PHE A 89 -4.41 -3.17 7.95
C PHE A 89 -5.42 -3.36 6.83
N MET A 90 -4.97 -3.90 5.69
CA MET A 90 -5.84 -4.22 4.56
C MET A 90 -5.33 -5.43 3.80
N THR A 91 -6.27 -6.17 3.20
CA THR A 91 -5.99 -7.24 2.24
C THR A 91 -6.09 -6.69 0.82
N ARG A 92 -5.32 -7.24 -0.11
CA ARG A 92 -5.31 -6.84 -1.51
C ARG A 92 -6.73 -6.96 -2.08
N LYS A 93 -7.22 -5.88 -2.67
CA LYS A 93 -8.45 -5.91 -3.45
C LYS A 93 -8.10 -6.21 -4.91
N GLU A 94 -8.62 -7.30 -5.43
CA GLU A 94 -8.52 -7.57 -6.85
C GLU A 94 -9.33 -6.51 -7.60
N CYS A 95 -8.68 -5.78 -8.49
CA CYS A 95 -9.36 -4.88 -9.41
C CYS A 95 -10.08 -5.78 -10.43
N PRO A 96 -11.41 -5.62 -10.63
CA PRO A 96 -12.11 -6.35 -11.69
C PRO A 96 -11.57 -6.01 -13.08
#